data_AF-A0A7J5L9B2-F1
#
_entry.id   AF-A0A7J5L9B2-F1
#
_cell.length_a   1.000
_cell.length_b   1.000
_cell.length_c   1.000
_cell.angle_alpha   90.00
_cell.angle_beta   90.00
_cell.angle_gamma   90.00
#
_symmetry.space_group_name_H-M   'P 1'
#
loop_
_entity.id
_entity.type
_entity.pdbx_description
1 polymer ?
#
loop_
_entity_poly.entity_id
_entity_poly.type
_entity_poly.pdbx_seq_one_letter_code
_entity_poly.pdbx_strand_id
1 'polypeptide(L)'
;RETVKGAVGGAAGVTHESVSAHTSCEPNRNVEAMRVCLDKAGIESRPLWKPMHLQPVYAANPAYVNGVSEGLFKRGLCLPSGPYVMDEDVRYIVDEMKNCIL
;
A
#
# COMPACT_ATOMS: atom_id res chain seq x y z
N ARG A 1 0.45 19.41 -4.28
CA ARG A 1 0.23 17.96 -4.50
C ARG A 1 -0.01 17.79 -5.98
N GLU A 2 0.97 17.31 -6.72
CA GLU A 2 0.83 17.07 -8.16
C GLU A 2 0.15 15.71 -8.37
N THR A 3 -1.05 15.74 -8.93
CA THR A 3 -1.62 14.56 -9.58
C THR A 3 -0.77 14.28 -10.80
N VAL A 4 -0.30 13.04 -10.97
CA VAL A 4 0.44 12.63 -12.18
C VAL A 4 -0.50 12.83 -13.38
N LYS A 5 -0.26 13.88 -14.17
CA LYS A 5 -0.97 14.18 -15.43
C LYS A 5 -0.48 13.32 -16.61
N GLY A 6 0.19 12.21 -16.31
CA GLY A 6 0.69 11.26 -17.29
C GLY A 6 -0.32 10.16 -17.55
N ALA A 7 -0.38 9.66 -18.79
CA ALA A 7 -1.16 8.48 -19.13
C ALA A 7 -0.72 7.29 -18.26
N VAL A 8 -1.63 6.78 -17.42
CA VAL A 8 -1.40 5.56 -16.65
C VAL A 8 -1.87 4.40 -17.52
N GLY A 9 -0.91 3.65 -18.08
CA GLY A 9 -1.18 2.60 -19.06
C GLY A 9 -1.74 1.32 -18.43
N GLY A 10 -2.87 0.84 -18.95
CA GLY A 10 -3.30 -0.55 -18.83
C GLY A 10 -2.81 -1.38 -20.02
N ALA A 11 -2.67 -2.70 -19.85
CA ALA A 11 -2.44 -3.60 -20.97
C ALA A 11 -3.52 -3.37 -22.05
N ALA A 12 -3.09 -3.19 -23.31
CA ALA A 12 -3.89 -2.82 -24.50
C ALA A 12 -4.14 -1.32 -24.79
N GLY A 13 -3.42 -0.38 -24.16
CA GLY A 13 -3.36 1.01 -24.66
C GLY A 13 -4.61 1.85 -24.40
N VAL A 14 -5.48 1.43 -23.48
CA VAL A 14 -6.58 2.27 -22.98
C VAL A 14 -5.98 3.29 -22.01
N THR A 15 -6.06 4.58 -22.36
CA THR A 15 -5.63 5.67 -21.49
C THR A 15 -6.85 6.21 -20.74
N HIS A 16 -6.82 6.14 -19.41
CA HIS A 16 -7.78 6.84 -18.56
C HIS A 16 -7.04 7.96 -17.83
N GLU A 17 -7.61 9.17 -17.88
CA GLU A 17 -7.09 10.29 -17.10
C GLU A 17 -7.40 10.06 -15.62
N SER A 18 -6.37 10.14 -14.76
CA SER A 18 -6.57 10.01 -13.32
C SER A 18 -7.22 11.29 -12.77
N VAL A 19 -8.44 11.16 -12.25
CA VAL A 19 -9.22 12.31 -11.75
C VAL A 19 -8.78 12.71 -10.33
N SER A 20 -8.15 11.78 -9.59
CA SER A 20 -7.75 11.97 -8.19
C SER A 20 -6.50 11.15 -7.89
N ALA A 21 -5.59 11.71 -7.08
CA ALA A 21 -4.47 10.99 -6.49
C ALA A 21 -4.88 10.06 -5.34
N HIS A 22 -6.13 10.19 -4.87
CA HIS A 22 -6.69 9.45 -3.74
C HIS A 22 -7.84 8.56 -4.19
N THR A 23 -8.02 7.44 -3.50
CA THR A 23 -9.18 6.54 -3.73
C THR A 23 -10.08 6.47 -2.50
N SER A 24 -11.28 5.91 -2.65
CA SER A 24 -12.25 5.77 -1.54
C SER A 24 -11.73 4.96 -0.35
N CYS A 25 -10.70 4.14 -0.56
CA CYS A 25 -10.02 3.39 0.48
C CYS A 25 -8.55 3.28 0.12
N GLU A 26 -7.68 3.77 1.00
CA GLU A 26 -6.23 3.83 0.83
C GLU A 26 -5.53 3.64 2.20
N PRO A 27 -4.24 3.28 2.22
CA PRO A 27 -3.47 3.21 3.45
C PRO A 27 -3.44 4.57 4.15
N ASN A 28 -3.41 4.58 5.48
CA ASN A 28 -3.34 5.85 6.20
C ASN A 28 -1.96 6.52 6.03
N ARG A 29 -1.88 7.78 6.47
CA ARG A 29 -0.65 8.59 6.38
C ARG A 29 0.56 7.95 7.06
N ASN A 30 0.35 7.21 8.15
CA ASN A 30 1.44 6.58 8.89
C ASN A 30 1.98 5.36 8.13
N VAL A 31 1.11 4.58 7.48
CA VAL A 31 1.52 3.46 6.63
C VAL A 31 2.33 3.96 5.44
N GLU A 32 1.85 4.99 4.73
CA GLU A 32 2.62 5.55 3.60
C GLU A 32 3.91 6.23 4.06
N ALA A 33 3.92 6.91 5.21
CA ALA A 33 5.15 7.48 5.76
C ALA A 33 6.18 6.40 6.11
N MET A 34 5.74 5.30 6.76
CA MET A 34 6.60 4.16 7.07
C MET A 34 7.13 3.51 5.79
N ARG A 35 6.26 3.29 4.79
CA ARG A 35 6.65 2.70 3.50
C ARG A 35 7.74 3.53 2.81
N VAL A 36 7.59 4.85 2.76
CA VAL A 36 8.59 5.78 2.20
C VAL A 36 9.87 5.82 3.03
N CYS A 37 9.78 5.69 4.35
CA CYS A 37 10.94 5.65 5.23
C CYS A 37 11.78 4.38 4.99
N LEU A 38 11.14 3.22 4.96
CA LEU A 38 11.78 1.93 4.68
C LEU A 38 12.36 1.87 3.25
N ASP A 39 11.66 2.43 2.26
CA ASP A 39 12.15 2.53 0.88
C ASP A 39 13.48 3.29 0.79
N LYS A 40 13.64 4.39 1.55
CA LYS A 40 14.90 5.14 1.62
C LYS A 40 16.05 4.34 2.25
N ALA A 41 15.73 3.38 3.11
CA ALA A 41 16.68 2.43 3.70
C ALA A 41 16.93 1.19 2.82
N GLY A 42 16.33 1.13 1.62
CA GLY A 42 16.43 -0.03 0.73
C GLY A 42 15.61 -1.24 1.18
N ILE A 43 14.64 -1.04 2.08
CA ILE A 43 13.75 -2.08 2.59
C ILE A 43 12.41 -1.98 1.86
N GLU A 44 12.11 -2.96 1.00
CA GLU A 44 10.81 -3.02 0.35
C GLU A 44 9.70 -3.31 1.37
N SER A 45 8.64 -2.51 1.35
CA SER A 45 7.41 -2.77 2.08
C SER A 45 6.20 -2.41 1.23
N ARG A 46 5.06 -3.04 1.51
CA ARG A 46 3.82 -2.84 0.74
C ARG A 46 2.63 -2.75 1.69
N PRO A 47 1.63 -1.90 1.42
CA PRO A 47 0.36 -1.99 2.15
C PRO A 47 -0.27 -3.36 1.97
N LEU A 48 -1.21 -3.73 2.86
CA LEU A 48 -2.01 -4.93 2.65
C LEU A 48 -2.86 -4.82 1.37
N TRP A 49 -3.55 -5.89 1.00
CA TRP A 49 -4.43 -5.88 -0.15
C TRP A 49 -5.63 -4.96 0.04
N LYS A 50 -5.89 -4.09 -0.94
CA LYS A 50 -7.13 -3.31 -1.01
C LYS A 50 -8.31 -4.29 -1.16
N PRO A 51 -9.36 -4.19 -0.32
CA PRO A 51 -10.47 -5.14 -0.36
C PRO A 51 -11.16 -5.19 -1.72
N MET A 52 -11.51 -6.39 -2.18
CA MET A 52 -12.08 -6.62 -3.52
C MET A 52 -13.38 -5.84 -3.76
N HIS A 53 -14.23 -5.70 -2.73
CA HIS A 53 -15.48 -4.93 -2.81
C HIS A 53 -15.29 -3.43 -2.98
N LEU A 54 -14.05 -2.93 -2.90
CA LEU A 54 -13.68 -1.54 -3.13
C LEU A 54 -12.87 -1.35 -4.43
N GLN A 55 -12.69 -2.42 -5.20
CA GLN A 55 -12.07 -2.34 -6.52
C GLN A 55 -13.15 -1.97 -7.56
N PRO A 56 -12.88 -1.00 -8.45
CA PRO A 56 -13.86 -0.56 -9.45
C PRO A 56 -14.43 -1.69 -10.32
N VAL A 57 -13.60 -2.70 -10.63
CA VAL A 57 -14.01 -3.85 -11.46
C VAL A 57 -15.08 -4.74 -10.80
N TYR A 58 -15.27 -4.64 -9.47
CA TYR A 58 -16.29 -5.41 -8.74
C TYR A 58 -17.44 -4.54 -8.20
N ALA A 59 -17.62 -3.32 -8.70
CA ALA A 59 -18.61 -2.37 -8.18
C ALA A 59 -20.07 -2.86 -8.25
N ALA A 60 -20.39 -3.78 -9.17
CA ALA A 60 -21.74 -4.34 -9.35
C ALA A 60 -21.93 -5.70 -8.65
N ASN A 61 -20.91 -6.22 -7.97
CA ASN A 61 -20.96 -7.52 -7.30
C ASN A 61 -21.46 -7.37 -5.86
N PRO A 62 -22.22 -8.34 -5.32
CA PRO A 62 -22.61 -8.32 -3.92
C PRO A 62 -21.37 -8.46 -3.01
N ALA A 63 -21.37 -7.73 -1.89
CA ALA A 63 -20.34 -7.80 -0.87
C ALA A 63 -20.98 -7.88 0.52
N TYR A 64 -20.53 -8.83 1.33
CA TYR A 64 -20.94 -8.98 2.74
C TYR A 64 -19.80 -8.49 3.61
N VAL A 65 -19.99 -7.32 4.22
CA VAL A 65 -18.90 -6.56 4.84
C VAL A 65 -19.20 -6.24 6.30
N ASN A 66 -18.13 -6.19 7.10
CA ASN A 66 -18.14 -5.74 8.49
C ASN A 66 -17.06 -4.67 8.76
N GLY A 67 -16.41 -4.16 7.71
CA GLY A 67 -15.35 -3.15 7.78
C GLY A 67 -13.95 -3.67 8.18
N VAL A 68 -13.79 -4.95 8.53
CA VAL A 68 -12.50 -5.48 9.01
C VAL A 68 -11.41 -5.37 7.93
N SER A 69 -11.68 -5.81 6.70
CA SER A 69 -10.70 -5.77 5.61
C SER A 69 -10.27 -4.34 5.25
N GLU A 70 -11.17 -3.37 5.32
CA GLU A 70 -10.88 -1.95 5.14
C GLU A 70 -10.00 -1.40 6.26
N GLY A 71 -10.31 -1.76 7.51
CA GLY A 71 -9.53 -1.39 8.68
C GLY A 71 -8.12 -1.97 8.69
N LEU A 72 -7.95 -3.18 8.14
CA LEU A 72 -6.66 -3.82 7.92
C LEU A 72 -5.88 -3.11 6.81
N PHE A 73 -6.48 -2.85 5.65
CA PHE A 73 -5.81 -2.15 4.56
C PHE A 73 -5.33 -0.75 4.95
N LYS A 74 -6.12 -0.03 5.76
CA LYS A 74 -5.76 1.31 6.25
C LYS A 74 -4.51 1.34 7.15
N ARG A 75 -4.18 0.24 7.83
CA ARG A 75 -3.18 0.24 8.93
C ARG A 75 -2.11 -0.83 8.82
N GLY A 76 -2.31 -1.84 7.99
CA GLY A 76 -1.41 -2.96 7.86
C GLY A 76 -0.33 -2.71 6.79
N LEU A 77 0.82 -3.31 7.02
CA LEU A 77 1.99 -3.24 6.16
C LEU A 77 2.63 -4.64 6.09
N CYS A 78 2.96 -5.07 4.88
CA CYS A 78 3.79 -6.25 4.61
C CYS A 78 5.26 -5.86 4.71
N LEU A 79 6.05 -6.68 5.41
CA LEU A 79 7.49 -6.55 5.56
C LEU A 79 8.21 -7.69 4.83
N PRO A 80 9.53 -7.57 4.58
CA PRO A 80 10.32 -8.69 4.08
C PRO A 80 10.19 -9.91 4.99
N SER A 81 9.78 -11.04 4.42
CA SER A 81 9.57 -12.30 5.15
C SER A 81 9.94 -13.52 4.30
N GLY A 82 10.86 -13.34 3.35
CA GLY A 82 11.37 -14.40 2.50
C GLY A 82 12.29 -15.37 3.26
N PRO A 83 12.55 -16.57 2.72
CA PRO A 83 13.37 -17.59 3.38
C PRO A 83 14.85 -17.20 3.56
N TYR A 84 15.31 -16.13 2.90
CA TYR A 84 16.66 -15.59 3.02
C TYR A 84 16.74 -14.34 3.91
N VAL A 85 15.64 -13.96 4.57
CA VAL A 85 15.67 -12.92 5.60
C VAL A 85 16.29 -13.53 6.85
N MET A 86 17.49 -13.07 7.22
CA MET A 86 18.23 -13.54 8.39
C MET A 86 17.83 -12.74 9.63
N ASP A 87 18.25 -13.20 10.82
CA ASP A 87 17.99 -12.50 12.08
C ASP A 87 18.56 -11.08 12.10
N GLU A 88 19.71 -10.87 11.44
CA GLU A 88 20.33 -9.54 11.28
C GLU A 88 19.47 -8.62 10.42
N ASP A 89 18.86 -9.15 9.35
CA ASP A 89 17.96 -8.38 8.48
C ASP A 89 16.69 -7.97 9.25
N VAL A 90 16.12 -8.89 10.04
CA VAL A 90 14.96 -8.59 10.89
C VAL A 90 15.29 -7.48 11.90
N ARG A 91 16.46 -7.55 12.54
CA ARG A 91 16.91 -6.50 13.48
C ARG A 91 17.06 -5.16 12.75
N TYR A 92 17.70 -5.15 11.59
CA TYR A 92 17.86 -3.94 10.77
C TYR A 92 16.51 -3.32 10.41
N ILE A 93 15.56 -4.13 9.92
CA ILE A 93 14.20 -3.68 9.57
C ILE A 93 13.51 -3.06 10.80
N VAL A 94 13.57 -3.73 11.96
CA VAL A 94 12.94 -3.25 13.18
C VAL A 94 13.57 -1.93 13.67
N ASP A 95 14.89 -1.80 13.56
CA ASP A 95 15.60 -0.60 13.99
C ASP A 95 15.28 0.60 13.08
N GLU A 96 15.25 0.40 11.76
CA GLU A 96 14.79 1.43 10.82
C GLU A 96 13.33 1.83 11.09
N MET A 97 12.43 0.87 11.32
CA MET A 97 11.05 1.18 11.69
C MET A 97 10.96 2.06 12.94
N LYS A 98 11.76 1.78 13.98
CA LYS A 98 11.78 2.59 15.21
C LYS A 98 12.30 4.00 14.96
N ASN A 99 13.34 4.15 14.13
CA ASN A 99 13.88 5.46 13.75
C ASN A 99 12.84 6.33 13.02
N CYS A 100 11.89 5.74 12.32
CA CYS A 100 10.83 6.45 11.59
C CYS A 100 9.63 6.88 12.46
N ILE A 101 9.53 6.44 13.72
CA ILE A 101 8.36 6.65 14.60
C ILE A 101 8.54 7.82 15.58
N LEU A 102 9.75 8.41 15.65
CA LEU A 102 10.08 9.53 16.56
C LEU A 102 9.76 10.90 15.97
#